data_AF-A0AAN8JX47-F1
#
_entry.id   AF-A0AAN8JX47-F1
#
_cell.length_a   1.000
_cell.length_b   1.000
_cell.length_c   1.000
_cell.angle_alpha   90.00
_cell.angle_beta   90.00
_cell.angle_gamma   90.00
#
_symmetry.space_group_name_H-M   'P 1'
#
loop_
_entity.id
_entity.type
_entity.pdbx_description
1 polymer ?
#
loop_
_entity_poly.entity_id
_entity_poly.type
_entity_poly.pdbx_seq_one_letter_code
_entity_poly.pdbx_strand_id
1 'polypeptide(L)'
;MAQGKLKAKVQKPGKGKQKSLRPTKHHVLRKGHLTIKPKKGKELETFKLRKNLERAINTNIEHDVSMKASSIQPQSFKLIKKDLTMPSRKSQPKISCLYGPTNTYMISTPVGELQLVSCPKGLHSLGQHSDLNDENFRPDYSVPVEILSQLYQDNGYVYKPAMQCVDWLKDYFNKSSEPGTVPLPPACLSISKKGSFTSKVWQTLPKLVPFGQSISYGRLAELCDNPKACRAVGHAMSENPLMLIMPCHRVIQTGGNLGNYHKGTRNSIKVWLLKHEGNIH
;
A
#
# COMPACT_ATOMS: atom_id res chain seq x y z
N MET A 1 -8.56 -29.08 -57.85
CA MET A 1 -9.02 -27.73 -58.24
C MET A 1 -9.73 -27.14 -57.03
N ALA A 2 -8.99 -26.56 -56.08
CA ALA A 2 -8.66 -25.13 -55.99
C ALA A 2 -9.89 -24.24 -55.76
N GLN A 3 -10.11 -23.92 -54.47
CA GLN A 3 -10.92 -22.79 -54.00
C GLN A 3 -10.25 -21.44 -54.35
N GLY A 4 -11.08 -20.43 -54.62
CA GLY A 4 -10.71 -19.02 -54.77
C GLY A 4 -11.54 -18.37 -55.88
N LYS A 5 -11.95 -17.10 -55.86
CA LYS A 5 -11.85 -15.97 -54.92
C LYS A 5 -12.56 -14.80 -55.65
N LEU A 6 -12.99 -13.78 -54.89
CA LEU A 6 -13.03 -12.34 -55.25
C LEU A 6 -14.28 -11.69 -55.92
N LYS A 7 -14.86 -10.77 -55.12
CA LYS A 7 -15.06 -9.31 -55.35
C LYS A 7 -16.16 -8.75 -56.28
N ALA A 8 -17.07 -8.05 -55.61
CA ALA A 8 -17.29 -6.58 -55.66
C ALA A 8 -18.33 -5.95 -56.62
N LYS A 9 -18.92 -4.87 -56.06
CA LYS A 9 -19.55 -3.67 -56.68
C LYS A 9 -20.96 -3.80 -57.26
N VAL A 10 -21.92 -3.23 -56.54
CA VAL A 10 -23.14 -2.66 -57.13
C VAL A 10 -22.88 -1.19 -57.49
N GLN A 11 -23.34 -0.82 -58.68
CA GLN A 11 -23.09 0.40 -59.45
C GLN A 11 -23.95 1.60 -59.00
N LYS A 12 -23.39 2.81 -59.15
CA LYS A 12 -24.14 4.06 -59.33
C LYS A 12 -24.51 4.21 -60.82
N PRO A 13 -25.65 4.84 -61.19
CA PRO A 13 -25.79 5.43 -62.50
C PRO A 13 -25.23 6.86 -62.48
N GLY A 14 -24.32 7.15 -63.40
CA GLY A 14 -23.94 8.49 -63.81
C GLY A 14 -24.31 8.73 -65.26
N LYS A 15 -25.00 9.85 -65.55
CA LYS A 15 -25.04 10.59 -66.82
C LYS A 15 -25.32 12.06 -66.42
N GLY A 16 -24.68 13.10 -66.93
CA GLY A 16 -23.85 13.25 -68.12
C GLY A 16 -22.88 14.43 -68.03
N LYS A 17 -22.24 14.68 -69.17
CA LYS A 17 -20.90 15.26 -69.37
C LYS A 17 -20.84 16.80 -69.41
N GLN A 18 -19.65 17.26 -69.02
CA GLN A 18 -18.94 18.55 -69.21
C GLN A 18 -19.19 19.37 -70.49
N LYS A 19 -19.02 20.70 -70.36
CA LYS A 19 -18.08 21.61 -71.10
C LYS A 19 -18.29 23.06 -70.58
N SER A 20 -17.37 23.67 -69.83
CA SER A 20 -16.13 24.39 -70.18
C SER A 20 -16.29 25.92 -70.39
N LEU A 21 -15.65 26.71 -69.49
CA LEU A 21 -14.99 28.03 -69.65
C LEU A 21 -15.82 29.22 -70.19
N ARG A 22 -15.86 30.45 -69.62
CA ARG A 22 -15.25 31.23 -68.51
C ARG A 22 -16.26 32.35 -68.18
N PRO A 23 -16.26 32.96 -66.97
CA PRO A 23 -16.69 34.35 -66.83
C PRO A 23 -15.56 35.27 -66.36
N THR A 24 -15.80 36.54 -66.65
CA THR A 24 -14.94 37.72 -66.66
C THR A 24 -14.53 38.25 -65.28
N LYS A 25 -13.41 38.98 -65.27
CA LYS A 25 -12.75 39.58 -64.09
C LYS A 25 -13.63 40.67 -63.44
N HIS A 26 -13.91 40.52 -62.15
CA HIS A 26 -14.19 41.65 -61.25
C HIS A 26 -13.14 41.68 -60.12
N HIS A 27 -12.66 42.88 -59.83
CA HIS A 27 -11.58 43.21 -58.92
C HIS A 27 -11.89 42.74 -57.49
N VAL A 28 -11.08 41.82 -56.94
CA VAL A 28 -11.12 41.44 -55.51
C VAL A 28 -9.97 42.14 -54.79
N LEU A 29 -10.32 43.15 -53.98
CA LEU A 29 -9.41 43.75 -52.99
C LEU A 29 -9.04 42.70 -51.93
N ARG A 30 -7.74 42.49 -51.72
CA ARG A 30 -7.19 41.60 -50.68
C ARG A 30 -7.60 42.12 -49.30
N LYS A 31 -8.37 41.33 -48.53
CA LYS A 31 -8.59 41.58 -47.10
C LYS A 31 -7.29 41.35 -46.33
N GLY A 32 -6.69 42.42 -45.83
CA GLY A 32 -5.59 42.38 -44.88
C GLY A 32 -6.00 41.69 -43.58
N HIS A 33 -5.10 40.88 -43.04
CA HIS A 33 -5.22 40.25 -41.73
C HIS A 33 -5.01 41.34 -40.65
N LEU A 34 -6.09 41.77 -39.98
CA LEU A 34 -6.00 42.65 -38.82
C LEU A 34 -5.66 41.81 -37.59
N THR A 35 -4.38 41.80 -37.22
CA THR A 35 -3.93 41.26 -35.93
C THR A 35 -4.21 42.29 -34.85
N ILE A 36 -5.26 42.09 -34.04
CA ILE A 36 -5.50 42.89 -32.83
C ILE A 36 -4.50 42.43 -31.76
N LYS A 37 -3.47 43.22 -31.47
CA LYS A 37 -2.61 43.00 -30.29
C LYS A 37 -3.41 43.25 -29.01
N PRO A 38 -3.32 42.38 -27.98
CA PRO A 38 -3.94 42.65 -26.69
C PRO A 38 -3.28 43.89 -26.04
N LYS A 39 -4.11 44.81 -25.53
CA LYS A 39 -3.63 45.97 -24.76
C LYS A 39 -2.93 45.48 -23.48
N LYS A 40 -1.64 45.78 -23.33
CA LYS A 40 -0.73 45.44 -22.20
C LYS A 40 -1.22 45.79 -20.77
N GLY A 41 -2.40 46.40 -20.60
CA GLY A 41 -2.91 46.84 -19.29
C GLY A 41 -3.79 45.81 -18.54
N LYS A 42 -4.45 44.88 -19.23
CA LYS A 42 -5.42 43.97 -18.57
C LYS A 42 -4.77 42.77 -17.85
N GLU A 43 -3.62 42.29 -18.31
CA GLU A 43 -2.95 41.12 -17.69
C GLU A 43 -2.41 41.42 -16.29
N LEU A 44 -1.88 42.64 -16.06
CA LEU A 44 -1.30 43.00 -14.77
C LEU A 44 -2.35 43.14 -13.65
N GLU A 45 -3.54 43.64 -13.97
CA GLU A 45 -4.66 43.69 -13.02
C GLU A 45 -5.20 42.29 -12.70
N THR A 46 -5.35 41.42 -13.70
CA THR A 46 -5.79 40.03 -13.47
C THR A 46 -4.81 39.23 -12.62
N PHE A 47 -3.50 39.46 -12.78
CA PHE A 47 -2.47 38.81 -11.97
C PHE A 47 -2.48 39.31 -10.51
N LYS A 48 -2.62 40.63 -10.30
CA LYS A 48 -2.74 41.22 -8.96
C LYS A 48 -3.99 40.73 -8.24
N LEU A 49 -5.13 40.68 -8.95
CA LEU A 49 -6.39 40.18 -8.42
C LEU A 49 -6.28 38.70 -8.00
N ARG A 50 -5.66 37.86 -8.83
CA ARG A 50 -5.44 36.44 -8.53
C ARG A 50 -4.56 36.23 -7.30
N LYS A 51 -3.46 36.98 -7.19
CA LYS A 51 -2.55 36.91 -6.03
C LYS A 51 -3.20 37.38 -4.73
N ASN A 52 -4.07 38.39 -4.80
CA ASN A 52 -4.83 38.86 -3.65
C ASN A 52 -5.89 37.85 -3.22
N LEU A 53 -6.56 37.19 -4.17
CA LEU A 53 -7.53 36.14 -3.88
C LEU A 53 -6.86 34.91 -3.25
N GLU A 54 -5.71 34.48 -3.76
CA GLU A 54 -4.93 33.36 -3.19
C GLU A 54 -4.48 33.65 -1.76
N ARG A 55 -4.02 34.88 -1.47
CA ARG A 55 -3.69 35.27 -0.09
C ARG A 55 -4.90 35.23 0.82
N ALA A 56 -6.04 35.78 0.40
CA ALA A 56 -7.26 35.79 1.21
C ALA A 56 -7.77 34.36 1.50
N ILE A 57 -7.70 33.46 0.52
CA ILE A 57 -8.05 32.05 0.69
C ILE A 57 -7.12 31.38 1.72
N ASN A 58 -5.81 31.58 1.60
CA ASN A 58 -4.84 30.97 2.52
C ASN A 58 -5.01 31.49 3.95
N THR A 59 -5.23 32.79 4.13
CA THR A 59 -5.48 33.37 5.47
C THR A 59 -6.76 32.83 6.10
N ASN A 60 -7.82 32.63 5.31
CA ASN A 60 -9.07 32.03 5.81
C ASN A 60 -8.89 30.56 6.18
N ILE A 61 -8.12 29.78 5.40
CA ILE A 61 -7.79 28.39 5.72
C ILE A 61 -6.97 28.33 7.03
N GLU A 62 -5.97 29.18 7.19
CA GLU A 62 -5.16 29.24 8.41
C GLU A 62 -6.00 29.59 9.64
N HIS A 63 -6.91 30.55 9.50
CA HIS A 63 -7.84 30.93 10.56
C HIS A 63 -8.80 29.77 10.93
N ASP A 64 -9.38 29.08 9.95
CA ASP A 64 -10.27 27.94 10.19
C ASP A 64 -9.55 26.74 10.81
N VAL A 65 -8.30 26.48 10.41
CA VAL A 65 -7.46 25.45 11.01
C VAL A 65 -7.12 25.82 12.46
N SER A 66 -6.80 27.09 12.73
CA SER A 66 -6.53 27.59 14.08
C SER A 66 -7.76 27.48 14.99
N MET A 67 -8.94 27.89 14.51
CA MET A 67 -10.20 27.77 15.26
C MET A 67 -10.61 26.31 15.51
N LYS A 68 -10.38 25.41 14.55
CA LYS A 68 -10.58 23.96 14.74
C LYS A 68 -9.58 23.35 15.72
N ALA A 69 -8.31 23.76 15.67
CA ALA A 69 -7.31 23.31 16.64
C ALA A 69 -7.64 23.78 18.06
N SER A 70 -8.22 24.99 18.20
CA SER A 70 -8.60 25.58 19.48
C SER A 70 -9.85 24.95 20.11
N SER A 71 -10.69 24.28 19.32
CA SER A 71 -11.94 23.64 19.77
C SER A 71 -11.83 22.14 20.06
N ILE A 72 -10.67 21.53 19.81
CA ILE A 72 -10.38 20.15 20.20
C ILE A 72 -9.82 20.18 21.62
N GLN A 73 -10.64 19.81 22.61
CA GLN A 73 -10.09 19.49 23.93
C GLN A 73 -9.14 18.30 23.78
N PRO A 74 -7.85 18.42 24.18
CA PRO A 74 -6.94 17.29 24.13
C PRO A 74 -7.50 16.20 25.04
N GLN A 75 -7.86 15.05 24.46
CA GLN A 75 -8.10 13.87 25.27
C GLN A 75 -6.83 13.63 26.08
N SER A 76 -6.97 13.54 27.40
CA SER A 76 -5.87 13.31 28.32
C SER A 76 -5.24 11.95 28.04
N PHE A 77 -4.26 11.91 27.14
CA PHE A 77 -3.41 10.74 26.97
C PHE A 77 -2.46 10.69 28.16
N LYS A 78 -2.60 9.63 28.97
CA LYS A 78 -1.60 9.29 30.00
C LYS A 78 -0.27 9.04 29.27
N LEU A 79 0.63 10.02 29.31
CA LEU A 79 2.06 9.75 29.10
C LEU A 79 2.49 8.78 30.22
N ILE A 80 2.76 7.54 29.86
CA ILE A 80 3.50 6.63 30.73
C ILE A 80 4.95 7.12 30.69
N LYS A 81 5.32 8.01 31.61
CA LYS A 81 6.73 8.40 31.82
C LYS A 81 7.47 7.20 32.42
N LYS A 82 8.24 6.49 31.61
CA LYS A 82 9.44 5.76 32.07
C LYS A 82 10.53 5.88 30.99
N ASP A 83 11.60 6.57 31.39
CA ASP A 83 12.91 6.71 30.74
C ASP A 83 12.95 7.08 29.26
N LEU A 84 12.63 8.35 28.99
CA LEU A 84 13.08 9.04 27.79
C LEU A 84 14.58 9.36 27.93
N THR A 85 15.46 8.45 27.54
CA THR A 85 16.82 8.86 27.17
C THR A 85 16.72 9.58 25.83
N MET A 86 16.57 10.90 25.86
CA MET A 86 16.63 11.74 24.67
C MET A 86 18.06 11.68 24.10
N PRO A 87 18.28 11.21 22.86
CA PRO A 87 19.59 11.31 22.25
C PRO A 87 19.98 12.79 22.11
N SER A 88 21.27 13.08 22.33
CA SER A 88 21.82 14.44 22.29
C SER A 88 21.56 15.12 20.95
N ARG A 89 21.49 16.46 20.97
CA ARG A 89 21.02 17.37 19.92
C ARG A 89 21.85 17.41 18.61
N LYS A 90 22.52 16.32 18.23
CA LYS A 90 23.31 16.17 16.98
C LYS A 90 23.11 14.79 16.35
N SER A 91 21.90 14.50 15.88
CA SER A 91 21.72 13.56 14.76
C SER A 91 20.44 13.92 14.04
N GLN A 92 20.54 14.42 12.81
CA GLN A 92 19.36 14.45 11.95
C GLN A 92 18.77 13.02 11.90
N PRO A 93 17.43 12.86 11.97
CA PRO A 93 16.83 11.54 11.90
C PRO A 93 17.31 10.87 10.61
N LYS A 94 17.94 9.69 10.74
CA LYS A 94 18.34 8.89 9.57
C LYS A 94 17.07 8.66 8.76
N ILE A 95 17.01 9.16 7.53
CA ILE A 95 15.88 8.93 6.63
C ILE A 95 15.87 7.45 6.29
N SER A 96 15.12 6.66 7.06
CA SER A 96 14.97 5.21 6.91
C SER A 96 13.86 4.84 5.93
N CYS A 97 13.01 5.80 5.56
CA CYS A 97 11.94 5.65 4.57
C CYS A 97 11.74 6.95 3.78
N LEU A 98 11.30 6.82 2.52
CA LEU A 98 10.89 7.95 1.67
C LEU A 98 9.69 8.74 2.22
N TYR A 99 8.98 8.20 3.21
CA TYR A 99 7.76 8.77 3.78
C TYR A 99 7.91 9.30 5.21
N GLY A 100 9.15 9.35 5.73
CA GLY A 100 9.46 9.86 7.06
C GLY A 100 10.36 8.93 7.87
N PRO A 101 10.65 9.28 9.13
CA PRO A 101 11.37 8.39 10.05
C PRO A 101 10.57 7.12 10.33
N THR A 102 11.25 6.10 10.81
CA THR A 102 10.63 4.84 11.25
C THR A 102 10.79 4.69 12.75
N ASN A 103 9.72 4.27 13.41
CA ASN A 103 9.73 3.91 14.82
C ASN A 103 9.60 2.40 14.96
N THR A 104 10.23 1.86 16.00
CA THR A 104 10.19 0.43 16.33
C THR A 104 9.36 0.21 17.57
N TYR A 105 8.53 -0.82 17.57
CA TYR A 105 7.63 -1.19 18.65
C TYR A 105 7.85 -2.66 18.98
N MET A 106 8.05 -2.97 20.25
CA MET A 106 8.04 -4.34 20.75
C MET A 106 6.66 -4.69 21.24
N ILE A 107 6.11 -5.81 20.78
CA ILE A 107 4.73 -6.22 21.03
C ILE A 107 4.74 -7.62 21.62
N SER A 108 4.14 -7.82 22.80
CA SER A 108 3.88 -9.16 23.33
C SER A 108 2.77 -9.82 22.54
N THR A 109 2.88 -11.12 22.25
CA THR A 109 1.81 -11.90 21.62
C THR A 109 1.81 -13.34 22.10
N PRO A 110 0.74 -14.12 21.87
CA PRO A 110 0.71 -15.54 22.17
C PRO A 110 1.78 -16.38 21.47
N VAL A 111 2.44 -15.86 20.44
CA VAL A 111 3.51 -16.54 19.71
C VAL A 111 4.89 -15.97 20.01
N GLY A 112 5.04 -15.25 21.12
CA GLY A 112 6.28 -14.57 21.51
C GLY A 112 6.28 -13.09 21.18
N GLU A 113 7.42 -12.43 21.40
CA GLU A 113 7.56 -11.00 21.15
C GLU A 113 7.77 -10.70 19.66
N LEU A 114 6.93 -9.83 19.12
CA LEU A 114 7.05 -9.32 17.76
C LEU A 114 7.69 -7.94 17.77
N GLN A 115 8.67 -7.74 16.89
CA GLN A 115 9.20 -6.43 16.55
C GLN A 115 8.45 -5.88 15.34
N LEU A 116 7.81 -4.73 15.52
CA LEU A 116 7.15 -3.97 14.48
C LEU A 116 7.97 -2.72 14.15
N VAL A 117 8.23 -2.48 12.87
CA VAL A 117 8.78 -1.21 12.38
C VAL A 117 7.72 -0.55 11.52
N SER A 118 7.46 0.74 11.75
CA SER A 118 6.49 1.52 10.97
C SER A 118 6.99 2.92 10.69
N CYS A 119 6.60 3.47 9.55
CA CYS A 119 6.65 4.91 9.28
C CYS A 119 5.23 5.51 9.37
N PRO A 120 5.06 6.84 9.22
CA PRO A 120 3.74 7.46 9.24
C PRO A 120 2.76 6.96 8.16
N LYS A 121 3.27 6.37 7.07
CA LYS A 121 2.46 5.90 5.93
C LYS A 121 2.16 4.41 5.95
N GLY A 122 2.88 3.60 6.73
CA GLY A 122 2.59 2.18 6.80
C GLY A 122 3.68 1.36 7.49
N LEU A 123 3.39 0.06 7.60
CA LEU A 123 4.27 -0.93 8.20
C LEU A 123 5.47 -1.25 7.30
N HIS A 124 6.64 -1.38 7.91
CA HIS A 124 7.90 -1.76 7.26
C HIS A 124 8.25 -3.21 7.52
N SER A 125 8.18 -3.65 8.76
CA SER A 125 8.38 -5.04 9.15
C SER A 125 7.54 -5.40 10.36
N LEU A 126 7.17 -6.67 10.44
CA LEU A 126 6.60 -7.34 11.60
C LEU A 126 7.22 -8.73 11.62
N GLY A 127 8.01 -9.04 12.65
CA GLY A 127 8.74 -10.30 12.75
C GLY A 127 9.03 -10.67 14.21
N GLN A 128 9.31 -11.95 14.46
CA GLN A 128 9.74 -12.40 15.79
C GLN A 128 11.06 -11.72 16.17
N HIS A 129 11.13 -11.13 17.36
CA HIS A 129 12.29 -10.40 17.83
C HIS A 129 13.38 -11.31 18.42
N SER A 130 12.95 -12.36 19.13
CA SER A 130 13.85 -13.28 19.83
C SER A 130 14.37 -14.39 18.93
N ASP A 131 15.38 -15.11 19.42
CA ASP A 131 15.96 -16.32 18.81
C ASP A 131 15.00 -17.53 18.92
N LEU A 132 13.72 -17.30 18.65
CA LEU A 132 12.70 -18.34 18.61
C LEU A 132 12.98 -19.31 17.48
N ASN A 133 12.93 -20.59 17.82
CA ASN A 133 13.07 -21.73 16.94
C ASN A 133 12.14 -22.85 17.39
N ASP A 134 12.16 -23.98 16.69
CA ASP A 134 11.27 -25.10 16.96
C ASP A 134 11.50 -25.78 18.33
N GLU A 135 12.67 -25.62 18.94
CA GLU A 135 13.01 -26.22 20.24
C GLU A 135 12.51 -25.36 21.41
N ASN A 136 12.55 -24.03 21.27
CA ASN A 136 12.22 -23.08 22.34
C ASN A 136 10.87 -22.37 22.18
N PHE A 137 10.14 -22.61 21.08
CA PHE A 137 8.82 -22.04 20.89
C PHE A 137 7.82 -22.57 21.91
N ARG A 138 7.26 -21.67 22.73
CA ARG A 138 6.26 -21.96 23.76
C ARG A 138 5.10 -20.95 23.63
N PRO A 139 4.06 -21.28 22.84
CA PRO A 139 2.94 -20.38 22.68
C PRO A 139 2.06 -20.34 23.92
N ASP A 140 1.52 -19.17 24.24
CA ASP A 140 0.71 -18.95 25.44
C ASP A 140 -0.42 -17.95 25.16
N TYR A 141 -1.66 -18.46 25.11
CA TYR A 141 -2.85 -17.62 24.90
C TYR A 141 -3.13 -16.65 26.04
N SER A 142 -2.53 -16.81 27.22
CA SER A 142 -2.68 -15.89 28.34
C SER A 142 -1.88 -14.60 28.17
N VAL A 143 -0.88 -14.60 27.27
CA VAL A 143 -0.08 -13.42 26.96
C VAL A 143 -0.92 -12.43 26.15
N PRO A 144 -1.18 -11.21 26.66
CA PRO A 144 -1.97 -10.22 25.95
C PRO A 144 -1.17 -9.59 24.81
N VAL A 145 -1.89 -9.06 23.83
CA VAL A 145 -1.29 -8.27 22.75
C VAL A 145 -1.13 -6.82 23.19
N GLU A 146 0.08 -6.43 23.59
CA GLU A 146 0.40 -5.11 24.13
C GLU A 146 1.76 -4.60 23.65
N ILE A 147 1.92 -3.27 23.59
CA ILE A 147 3.22 -2.66 23.29
C ILE A 147 4.06 -2.66 24.56
N LEU A 148 5.17 -3.37 24.54
CA LEU A 148 6.14 -3.48 25.64
C LEU A 148 7.11 -2.30 25.67
N SER A 149 7.65 -1.93 24.52
CA SER A 149 8.63 -0.84 24.40
C SER A 149 8.60 -0.18 23.03
N GLN A 150 9.16 1.03 22.96
CA GLN A 150 9.11 1.90 21.79
C GLN A 150 10.48 2.57 21.61
N LEU A 151 11.00 2.52 20.38
CA LEU A 151 12.20 3.25 19.98
C LEU A 151 11.82 4.26 18.91
N TYR A 152 11.93 5.53 19.27
CA TYR A 152 11.56 6.66 18.44
C TYR A 152 12.76 7.23 17.69
N GLN A 153 12.60 7.46 16.39
CA GLN A 153 13.54 8.26 15.60
C GLN A 153 13.05 9.71 15.43
N ASP A 154 11.90 10.04 16.00
CA ASP A 154 11.25 11.34 15.89
C ASP A 154 10.83 11.89 17.26
N ASN A 155 9.75 12.67 17.28
CA ASN A 155 9.23 13.39 18.45
C ASN A 155 8.47 12.50 19.46
N GLY A 156 8.45 11.18 19.29
CA GLY A 156 7.92 10.27 20.32
C GLY A 156 6.46 9.88 20.12
N TYR A 157 5.88 10.10 18.94
CA TYR A 157 4.49 9.70 18.67
C TYR A 157 4.40 8.28 18.10
N VAL A 158 3.40 7.54 18.58
CA VAL A 158 3.03 6.25 18.01
C VAL A 158 2.31 6.48 16.68
N TYR A 159 2.79 5.86 15.61
CA TYR A 159 2.18 6.00 14.30
C TYR A 159 0.85 5.25 14.20
N LYS A 160 -0.12 5.86 13.50
CA LYS A 160 -1.43 5.25 13.26
C LYS A 160 -1.36 3.84 12.66
N PRO A 161 -0.53 3.55 11.63
CA PRO A 161 -0.37 2.19 11.14
C PRO A 161 0.10 1.19 12.20
N ALA A 162 0.94 1.62 13.15
CA ALA A 162 1.40 0.76 14.23
C ALA A 162 0.26 0.41 15.20
N MET A 163 -0.56 1.41 15.58
CA MET A 163 -1.77 1.16 16.38
C MET A 163 -2.75 0.21 15.68
N GLN A 164 -3.00 0.43 14.39
CA GLN A 164 -3.85 -0.45 13.59
C GLN A 164 -3.33 -1.89 13.55
N CYS A 165 -1.99 -2.06 13.54
CA CYS A 165 -1.37 -3.38 13.61
C CYS A 165 -1.63 -4.05 14.96
N VAL A 166 -1.49 -3.32 16.07
CA VAL A 166 -1.77 -3.83 17.42
C VAL A 166 -3.25 -4.21 17.56
N ASP A 167 -4.17 -3.36 17.09
CA ASP A 167 -5.61 -3.65 17.12
C ASP A 167 -5.96 -4.87 16.27
N TRP A 168 -5.34 -5.00 15.10
CA TRP A 168 -5.51 -6.18 14.26
C TRP A 168 -4.95 -7.45 14.92
N LEU A 169 -3.78 -7.38 15.57
CA LEU A 169 -3.20 -8.53 16.28
C LEU A 169 -4.07 -8.95 17.47
N LYS A 170 -4.66 -7.99 18.19
CA LYS A 170 -5.63 -8.26 19.26
C LYS A 170 -6.83 -9.06 18.75
N ASP A 171 -7.41 -8.62 17.62
CA ASP A 171 -8.52 -9.34 16.99
C ASP A 171 -8.09 -10.72 16.48
N TYR A 172 -6.94 -10.80 15.80
CA TYR A 172 -6.40 -12.05 15.25
C TYR A 172 -6.26 -13.13 16.33
N PHE A 173 -5.65 -12.81 17.47
CA PHE A 173 -5.44 -13.76 18.56
C PHE A 173 -6.67 -13.97 19.46
N ASN A 174 -7.73 -13.17 19.31
CA ASN A 174 -8.96 -13.32 20.08
C ASN A 174 -9.86 -14.42 19.49
N LYS A 175 -9.97 -15.55 20.20
CA LYS A 175 -10.83 -16.67 19.79
C LYS A 175 -12.34 -16.37 19.80
N SER A 176 -12.76 -15.25 20.38
CA SER A 176 -14.17 -14.90 20.54
C SER A 176 -14.71 -13.99 19.43
N SER A 177 -13.82 -13.45 18.58
CA SER A 177 -14.20 -12.60 17.45
C SER A 177 -14.46 -13.42 16.19
N GLU A 178 -15.41 -12.99 15.36
CA GLU A 178 -15.43 -13.46 13.97
C GLU A 178 -14.17 -12.96 13.24
N PRO A 179 -13.43 -13.82 12.52
CA PRO A 179 -12.22 -13.40 11.84
C PRO A 179 -12.48 -12.29 10.81
N GLY A 180 -11.68 -11.23 10.84
CA GLY A 180 -11.71 -10.18 9.82
C GLY A 180 -12.62 -8.99 10.10
N THR A 181 -13.05 -8.81 11.36
CA THR A 181 -13.79 -7.61 11.78
C THR A 181 -12.90 -6.35 11.79
N VAL A 182 -11.60 -6.52 12.08
CA VAL A 182 -10.62 -5.43 12.05
C VAL A 182 -9.90 -5.38 10.70
N PRO A 183 -9.85 -4.21 10.02
CA PRO A 183 -9.16 -4.09 8.74
C PRO A 183 -7.65 -4.27 8.89
N LEU A 184 -7.01 -4.85 7.87
CA LEU A 184 -5.56 -4.99 7.83
C LEU A 184 -4.85 -3.61 7.91
N PRO A 185 -3.77 -3.49 8.69
CA PRO A 185 -2.97 -2.27 8.72
C PRO A 185 -2.29 -2.03 7.38
N PRO A 186 -2.07 -0.75 6.99
CA PRO A 186 -1.45 -0.43 5.71
C PRO A 186 0.04 -0.80 5.70
N ALA A 187 0.46 -1.56 4.69
CA ALA A 187 1.87 -1.77 4.39
C ALA A 187 2.49 -0.54 3.72
N CYS A 188 3.70 -0.16 4.09
CA CYS A 188 4.39 0.95 3.46
C CYS A 188 4.80 0.60 2.04
N LEU A 189 4.58 1.51 1.08
CA LEU A 189 4.91 1.28 -0.33
C LEU A 189 6.43 1.11 -0.58
N SER A 190 7.29 1.51 0.35
CA SER A 190 8.75 1.38 0.20
C SER A 190 9.27 -0.04 0.46
N ILE A 191 8.47 -0.95 1.03
CA ILE A 191 8.95 -2.31 1.37
C ILE A 191 9.09 -3.22 0.15
N SER A 192 8.50 -2.85 -0.97
CA SER A 192 8.55 -3.64 -2.20
C SER A 192 8.67 -2.76 -3.43
N LYS A 193 9.35 -3.26 -4.46
CA LYS A 193 9.39 -2.59 -5.76
C LYS A 193 8.02 -2.73 -6.43
N LYS A 194 7.37 -1.60 -6.71
CA LYS A 194 6.09 -1.55 -7.44
C LYS A 194 6.19 -2.33 -8.76
N GLY A 195 5.20 -3.19 -9.00
CA GLY A 195 5.11 -4.00 -10.23
C GLY A 195 5.99 -5.26 -10.25
N SER A 196 6.79 -5.51 -9.22
CA SER A 196 7.55 -6.77 -9.10
C SER A 196 6.61 -7.97 -8.84
N PHE A 197 7.04 -9.17 -9.23
CA PHE A 197 6.31 -10.40 -8.92
C PHE A 197 6.13 -10.58 -7.40
N THR A 198 7.16 -10.30 -6.60
CA THR A 198 7.10 -10.31 -5.14
C THR A 198 6.02 -9.37 -4.60
N SER A 199 5.97 -8.12 -5.08
CA SER A 199 4.92 -7.16 -4.71
C SER A 199 3.53 -7.67 -5.08
N LYS A 200 3.37 -8.37 -6.20
CA LYS A 200 2.10 -8.97 -6.61
C LYS A 200 1.70 -10.09 -5.65
N VAL A 201 2.60 -11.02 -5.35
CA VAL A 201 2.37 -12.12 -4.41
C VAL A 201 1.94 -11.59 -3.04
N TRP A 202 2.66 -10.60 -2.50
CA TRP A 202 2.35 -9.98 -1.20
C TRP A 202 1.00 -9.26 -1.16
N GLN A 203 0.54 -8.72 -2.29
CA GLN A 203 -0.78 -8.09 -2.39
C GLN A 203 -1.91 -9.10 -2.62
N THR A 204 -1.63 -10.18 -3.34
CA THR A 204 -2.61 -11.22 -3.70
C THR A 204 -2.93 -12.10 -2.49
N LEU A 205 -1.91 -12.55 -1.75
CA LEU A 205 -2.06 -13.50 -0.66
C LEU A 205 -3.08 -13.08 0.42
N PRO A 206 -2.95 -11.91 1.09
CA PRO A 206 -3.90 -11.52 2.13
C PRO A 206 -5.32 -11.23 1.62
N LYS A 207 -5.48 -10.95 0.31
CA LYS A 207 -6.78 -10.69 -0.29
C LYS A 207 -7.55 -11.95 -0.65
N LEU A 208 -6.83 -13.00 -1.08
CA LEU A 208 -7.44 -14.21 -1.64
C LEU A 208 -7.40 -15.41 -0.69
N VAL A 209 -6.61 -15.36 0.39
CA VAL A 209 -6.46 -16.46 1.34
C VAL A 209 -6.85 -15.96 2.73
N PRO A 210 -8.15 -15.98 3.08
CA PRO A 210 -8.65 -15.49 4.35
C PRO A 210 -8.23 -16.40 5.51
N PHE A 211 -8.57 -15.96 6.72
CA PHE A 211 -8.37 -16.74 7.96
C PHE A 211 -8.99 -18.13 7.83
N GLY A 212 -8.28 -19.15 8.31
CA GLY A 212 -8.76 -20.54 8.28
C GLY A 212 -8.64 -21.21 6.92
N GLN A 213 -8.04 -20.56 5.93
CA GLN A 213 -7.74 -21.16 4.63
C GLN A 213 -6.24 -21.26 4.38
N SER A 214 -5.87 -22.19 3.51
CA SER A 214 -4.49 -22.39 3.05
C SER A 214 -4.47 -22.54 1.53
N ILE A 215 -3.31 -22.27 0.94
CA ILE A 215 -3.10 -22.34 -0.51
C ILE A 215 -1.76 -23.01 -0.82
N SER A 216 -1.68 -23.73 -1.94
CA SER A 216 -0.40 -24.25 -2.41
C SER A 216 0.45 -23.15 -3.07
N TYR A 217 1.78 -23.27 -3.02
CA TYR A 217 2.68 -22.38 -3.76
C TYR A 217 2.35 -22.31 -5.26
N GLY A 218 2.00 -23.45 -5.88
CA GLY A 218 1.61 -23.52 -7.29
C GLY A 218 0.32 -22.75 -7.57
N ARG A 219 -0.71 -22.95 -6.73
CA ARG A 219 -1.98 -22.25 -6.89
C ARG A 219 -1.84 -20.74 -6.68
N LEU A 220 -1.01 -20.32 -5.72
CA LEU A 220 -0.71 -18.90 -5.53
C LEU A 220 0.04 -18.31 -6.74
N ALA A 221 0.92 -19.07 -7.38
CA ALA A 221 1.60 -18.65 -8.61
C ALA A 221 0.62 -18.44 -9.77
N GLU A 222 -0.37 -19.32 -9.91
CA GLU A 222 -1.48 -19.18 -10.87
C GLU A 222 -2.30 -17.91 -10.60
N LEU A 223 -2.68 -17.65 -9.34
CA LEU A 223 -3.40 -16.43 -8.95
C LEU A 223 -2.57 -15.14 -9.14
N CYS A 224 -1.25 -15.28 -9.30
CA CYS A 224 -0.36 -14.18 -9.64
C CYS A 224 -0.08 -14.09 -11.15
N ASP A 225 -0.87 -14.76 -11.99
CA ASP A 225 -0.75 -14.84 -13.45
C ASP A 225 0.61 -15.37 -13.92
N ASN A 226 1.24 -16.25 -13.13
CA ASN A 226 2.45 -16.94 -13.55
C ASN A 226 2.48 -18.38 -13.00
N PRO A 227 1.74 -19.32 -13.62
CA PRO A 227 1.62 -20.70 -13.15
C PRO A 227 2.97 -21.43 -12.97
N LYS A 228 4.01 -21.02 -13.71
CA LYS A 228 5.36 -21.63 -13.65
C LYS A 228 6.24 -21.05 -12.52
N ALA A 229 5.77 -20.03 -11.80
CA ALA A 229 6.57 -19.28 -10.82
C ALA A 229 6.48 -19.80 -9.38
N CYS A 230 6.18 -21.09 -9.17
CA CYS A 230 6.09 -21.70 -7.83
C CYS A 230 7.33 -21.42 -6.96
N ARG A 231 8.55 -21.56 -7.50
CA ARG A 231 9.80 -21.25 -6.77
C ARG A 231 9.92 -19.76 -6.42
N ALA A 232 9.48 -18.87 -7.31
CA ALA A 232 9.51 -17.42 -7.07
C ALA A 232 8.49 -17.01 -5.99
N VAL A 233 7.35 -17.72 -5.88
CA VAL A 233 6.44 -17.57 -4.75
C VAL A 233 7.14 -17.99 -3.45
N GLY A 234 7.85 -19.12 -3.45
CA GLY A 234 8.65 -19.55 -2.31
C GLY A 234 9.65 -18.48 -1.84
N HIS A 235 10.37 -17.86 -2.77
CA HIS A 235 11.27 -16.75 -2.49
C HIS A 235 10.53 -15.50 -1.97
N ALA A 236 9.40 -15.13 -2.58
CA ALA A 236 8.59 -14.03 -2.08
C ALA A 236 8.09 -14.28 -0.64
N MET A 237 7.77 -15.52 -0.29
CA MET A 237 7.38 -15.89 1.09
C MET A 237 8.56 -15.87 2.07
N SER A 238 9.77 -16.23 1.63
CA SER A 238 10.97 -16.17 2.49
C SER A 238 11.40 -14.74 2.82
N GLU A 239 11.15 -13.80 1.90
CA GLU A 239 11.45 -12.38 2.06
C GLU A 239 10.30 -11.58 2.67
N ASN A 240 9.23 -12.25 3.14
CA ASN A 240 8.06 -11.56 3.68
C ASN A 240 8.43 -10.70 4.90
N PRO A 241 8.33 -9.36 4.82
CA PRO A 241 8.70 -8.50 5.93
C PRO A 241 7.58 -8.36 6.97
N LEU A 242 6.32 -8.69 6.63
CA LEU A 242 5.15 -8.46 7.48
C LEU A 242 4.49 -9.81 7.82
N MET A 243 5.08 -10.60 8.72
CA MET A 243 4.46 -11.85 9.15
C MET A 243 3.04 -11.62 9.70
N LEU A 244 2.16 -12.62 9.60
CA LEU A 244 0.73 -12.54 9.95
C LEU A 244 -0.10 -11.62 9.04
N ILE A 245 0.32 -10.37 8.84
CA ILE A 245 -0.36 -9.39 7.97
C ILE A 245 -0.28 -9.84 6.50
N MET A 246 0.90 -10.26 6.05
CA MET A 246 1.08 -11.06 4.86
C MET A 246 1.17 -12.52 5.34
N PRO A 247 0.11 -13.32 5.25
CA PRO A 247 -0.01 -14.57 5.98
C PRO A 247 0.75 -15.71 5.28
N CYS A 248 2.09 -15.62 5.22
CA CYS A 248 2.93 -16.61 4.56
C CYS A 248 2.86 -18.00 5.20
N HIS A 249 2.37 -18.10 6.45
CA HIS A 249 2.08 -19.37 7.12
C HIS A 249 0.90 -20.13 6.48
N ARG A 250 0.03 -19.45 5.72
CA ARG A 250 -1.07 -20.08 4.96
C ARG A 250 -0.64 -20.69 3.63
N VAL A 251 0.61 -20.45 3.19
CA VAL A 251 1.12 -21.02 1.94
C VAL A 251 1.86 -22.32 2.24
N ILE A 252 1.37 -23.44 1.69
CA ILE A 252 1.86 -24.80 1.97
C ILE A 252 2.29 -25.50 0.67
N GLN A 253 2.95 -26.65 0.79
CA GLN A 253 3.25 -27.48 -0.38
C GLN A 253 2.00 -28.20 -0.88
N THR A 254 2.01 -28.58 -2.15
CA THR A 254 0.96 -29.43 -2.73
C THR A 254 0.89 -30.77 -1.97
N GLY A 255 -0.32 -31.27 -1.75
CA GLY A 255 -0.54 -32.53 -1.02
C GLY A 255 -0.63 -32.39 0.50
N GLY A 256 -0.73 -31.17 1.03
CA GLY A 256 -0.95 -30.91 2.46
C GLY A 256 0.33 -30.77 3.29
N ASN A 257 1.51 -31.03 2.70
CA ASN A 257 2.78 -30.86 3.39
C ASN A 257 3.03 -29.39 3.76
N LEU A 258 3.52 -29.14 4.97
CA LEU A 258 3.70 -27.78 5.49
C LEU A 258 4.65 -26.93 4.64
N GLY A 259 5.76 -27.50 4.18
CA GLY A 259 6.90 -26.74 3.63
C GLY A 259 7.62 -25.89 4.69
N ASN A 260 8.74 -25.28 4.31
CA ASN A 260 9.60 -24.55 5.25
C ASN A 260 9.05 -23.17 5.61
N TYR A 261 9.00 -22.86 6.90
CA TYR A 261 8.74 -21.53 7.44
C TYR A 261 10.03 -20.91 7.98
N HIS A 262 10.34 -19.67 7.62
CA HIS A 262 11.57 -18.98 8.07
C HIS A 262 12.84 -19.83 7.85
N LYS A 263 13.01 -20.36 6.63
CA LYS A 263 14.12 -21.29 6.28
C LYS A 263 14.12 -22.60 7.07
N GLY A 264 12.99 -22.97 7.69
CA GLY A 264 12.79 -24.22 8.40
C GLY A 264 13.11 -24.16 9.90
N THR A 265 13.45 -22.98 10.45
CA THR A 265 13.78 -22.85 11.87
C THR A 265 12.57 -22.65 12.76
N ARG A 266 11.39 -22.36 12.18
CA ARG A 266 10.18 -21.93 12.90
C ARG A 266 8.93 -22.64 12.40
N ASN A 267 9.03 -23.91 12.01
CA ASN A 267 7.88 -24.66 11.52
C ASN A 267 6.80 -24.86 12.60
N SER A 268 7.19 -24.99 13.86
CA SER A 268 6.29 -25.09 15.01
C SER A 268 5.37 -23.87 15.14
N ILE A 269 5.88 -22.66 14.89
CA ILE A 269 5.08 -21.43 14.84
C ILE A 269 4.05 -21.52 13.71
N LYS A 270 4.46 -21.96 12.51
CA LYS A 270 3.54 -22.11 11.37
C LYS A 270 2.41 -23.09 11.68
N VAL A 271 2.73 -24.25 12.24
CA VAL A 271 1.74 -25.26 12.67
C VAL A 271 0.78 -24.67 13.69
N TRP A 272 1.31 -23.97 14.70
CA TRP A 272 0.47 -23.37 15.72
C TRP A 272 -0.46 -22.30 15.14
N LEU A 273 0.02 -21.45 14.23
CA LEU A 273 -0.81 -20.42 13.58
C LEU A 273 -1.91 -21.05 12.73
N LEU A 274 -1.60 -22.10 11.96
CA LEU A 274 -2.61 -22.84 11.20
C LEU A 274 -3.68 -23.43 12.13
N LYS A 275 -3.27 -24.07 13.23
CA LYS A 275 -4.18 -24.63 14.24
C LYS A 275 -5.03 -23.56 14.91
N HIS A 276 -4.42 -22.42 15.24
CA HIS A 276 -5.13 -21.27 15.79
C HIS A 276 -6.23 -20.77 14.84
N GLU A 277 -5.96 -20.83 13.53
CA GLU A 277 -6.93 -20.49 12.49
C GLU A 277 -7.96 -21.59 12.20
N GLY A 278 -7.92 -22.73 12.90
CA GLY A 278 -8.82 -23.86 12.66
C GLY A 278 -8.43 -24.74 11.48
N ASN A 279 -7.26 -24.52 10.85
CA ASN A 279 -6.71 -25.47 9.89
C ASN A 279 -6.14 -26.67 10.64
N ILE A 280 -6.58 -27.87 10.24
CA ILE A 280 -6.04 -29.13 10.72
C ILE A 280 -5.23 -29.72 9.56
N HIS A 281 -3.93 -29.42 9.52
CA HIS A 281 -2.95 -30.09 8.66
C HIS A 281 -2.03 -30.94 9.52
#